data_AF-A0A413UX75-F1
#
_entry.id   AF-A0A413UX75-F1
#
_cell.length_a   1.000
_cell.length_b   1.000
_cell.length_c   1.000
_cell.angle_alpha   90.00
_cell.angle_beta   90.00
_cell.angle_gamma   90.00
#
_symmetry.space_group_name_H-M   'P 1'
#
loop_
_entity.id
_entity.type
_entity.pdbx_description
1 polymer ?
#
loop_
_entity_poly.entity_id
_entity_poly.type
_entity_poly.pdbx_seq_one_letter_code
_entity_poly.pdbx_strand_id
1 'polypeptide(L)'
;MKPRKQLIDAAVANGSIDRMNMLLSAAHLLNCEANNLVEEASDLIAKNGLLLGDLKKLHNDFVRVADKYFKEFATLVTTDTAKMDMFSDLDGFDSAFREWAKVPNDWKPKDVPSNETYL
;
A
#
# COMPACT_ATOMS: atom_id res chain seq x y z
N MET A 1 26.98 -7.69 6.04
CA MET A 1 28.26 -6.94 5.97
C MET A 1 27.97 -5.50 6.35
N LYS A 2 28.57 -4.94 7.42
CA LYS A 2 28.29 -3.54 7.81
C LYS A 2 29.12 -2.59 6.91
N PRO A 3 28.53 -1.53 6.33
CA PRO A 3 29.29 -0.56 5.53
C PRO A 3 30.41 0.09 6.36
N ARG A 4 31.53 0.42 5.72
CA ARG A 4 32.61 1.18 6.39
C ARG A 4 32.06 2.56 6.76
N LYS A 5 32.18 2.96 8.03
CA LYS A 5 31.61 4.19 8.61
C LYS A 5 31.77 5.45 7.74
N GLN A 6 32.95 5.61 7.12
CA GLN A 6 33.26 6.71 6.19
C GLN A 6 32.34 6.79 4.97
N LEU A 7 31.85 5.65 4.46
CA LEU A 7 30.92 5.62 3.32
C LEU A 7 29.51 6.07 3.74
N ILE A 8 29.10 5.75 4.97
CA ILE A 8 27.82 6.20 5.53
C ILE A 8 27.87 7.72 5.74
N ASP A 9 28.93 8.22 6.36
CA ASP A 9 29.08 9.67 6.63
C ASP A 9 29.08 10.48 5.32
N ALA A 10 29.74 9.98 4.26
CA ALA A 10 29.71 10.60 2.94
C ALA A 10 28.32 10.57 2.28
N ALA A 11 27.58 9.46 2.43
CA ALA A 11 26.22 9.30 1.91
C ALA A 11 25.18 10.14 2.69
N VAL A 12 25.42 10.40 3.97
CA VAL A 12 24.65 11.36 4.75
C VAL A 12 24.95 12.78 4.26
N ALA A 13 26.23 13.14 4.15
CA ALA A 13 26.63 14.50 3.75
C ALA A 13 26.17 14.91 2.35
N ASN A 14 26.02 13.94 1.43
CA ASN A 14 25.54 14.20 0.07
C ASN A 14 24.02 14.04 -0.10
N GLY A 15 23.26 13.77 0.97
CA GLY A 15 21.81 13.63 0.94
C GLY A 15 21.27 12.31 0.37
N SER A 16 22.13 11.33 0.06
CA SER A 16 21.69 10.04 -0.49
C SER A 16 20.84 9.25 0.50
N ILE A 17 21.15 9.32 1.79
CA ILE A 17 20.37 8.65 2.84
C ILE A 17 18.95 9.23 2.94
N ASP A 18 18.83 10.56 2.87
CA ASP A 18 17.51 11.22 2.90
C ASP A 18 16.69 10.86 1.66
N ARG A 19 17.31 10.87 0.47
CA ARG A 19 16.65 10.44 -0.76
C ARG A 19 16.23 8.98 -0.71
N MET A 20 17.06 8.10 -0.16
CA MET A 20 16.73 6.69 0.05
C MET A 20 15.50 6.54 0.95
N ASN A 21 15.46 7.25 2.08
CA ASN A 21 14.30 7.23 2.99
C ASN A 21 13.02 7.69 2.27
N MET A 22 13.06 8.79 1.51
CA MET A 22 11.90 9.26 0.73
C MET A 22 11.41 8.21 -0.28
N LEU A 23 12.32 7.59 -1.01
CA LEU A 23 11.97 6.58 -2.03
C LEU A 23 11.32 5.35 -1.39
N LEU A 24 11.89 4.87 -0.29
CA LEU A 24 11.37 3.70 0.40
C LEU A 24 10.03 3.99 1.11
N SER A 25 9.86 5.19 1.68
CA SER A 25 8.57 5.63 2.22
C SER A 25 7.49 5.73 1.13
N ALA A 26 7.81 6.28 -0.05
CA ALA A 26 6.87 6.31 -1.17
C ALA A 26 6.51 4.90 -1.67
N ALA A 27 7.49 4.00 -1.76
CA ALA A 27 7.23 2.60 -2.09
C ALA A 27 6.36 1.91 -1.03
N HIS A 28 6.49 2.28 0.25
CA HIS A 28 5.63 1.77 1.31
C HIS A 28 4.17 2.20 1.12
N LEU A 29 3.92 3.49 0.85
CA LEU A 29 2.57 4.00 0.56
C LEU A 29 1.91 3.27 -0.62
N LEU A 30 2.67 3.03 -1.70
CA LEU A 30 2.18 2.26 -2.85
C LEU A 30 1.74 0.84 -2.49
N ASN A 31 2.49 0.17 -1.60
CA ASN A 31 2.12 -1.18 -1.17
C ASN A 31 0.87 -1.17 -0.29
N CYS A 32 0.72 -0.16 0.58
CA CYS A 32 -0.49 0.02 1.40
C CYS A 32 -1.71 0.25 0.53
N GLU A 33 -1.60 1.13 -0.47
CA GLU A 33 -2.69 1.42 -1.41
C GLU A 33 -3.07 0.19 -2.24
N ALA A 34 -2.08 -0.53 -2.78
CA ALA A 34 -2.33 -1.78 -3.49
C ALA A 34 -3.06 -2.80 -2.62
N ASN A 35 -2.74 -2.88 -1.32
CA ASN A 35 -3.45 -3.73 -0.38
C ASN A 35 -4.90 -3.28 -0.19
N ASN A 36 -5.15 -1.98 0.03
CA ASN A 36 -6.50 -1.43 0.19
C ASN A 36 -7.41 -1.76 -1.00
N LEU A 37 -6.89 -1.62 -2.24
CA LEU A 37 -7.65 -1.92 -3.46
C LEU A 37 -8.03 -3.41 -3.58
N VAL A 38 -7.13 -4.31 -3.21
CA VAL A 38 -7.41 -5.76 -3.25
C VAL A 38 -8.38 -6.17 -2.15
N GLU A 39 -8.28 -5.58 -0.96
CA GLU A 39 -9.27 -5.76 0.10
C GLU A 39 -10.66 -5.26 -0.35
N GLU A 40 -10.75 -4.07 -0.93
CA GLU A 40 -12.01 -3.53 -1.45
C GLU A 40 -12.63 -4.42 -2.52
N ALA A 41 -11.81 -4.93 -3.47
CA ALA A 41 -12.27 -5.87 -4.49
C ALA A 41 -12.78 -7.18 -3.87
N SER A 42 -12.10 -7.68 -2.82
CA SER A 42 -12.50 -8.86 -2.07
C SER A 42 -13.84 -8.66 -1.36
N ASP A 43 -14.05 -7.50 -0.75
CA ASP A 43 -15.29 -7.18 -0.06
C ASP A 43 -16.46 -7.02 -1.04
N LEU A 44 -16.21 -6.40 -2.20
CA LEU A 44 -17.22 -6.18 -3.23
C LEU A 44 -17.82 -7.51 -3.72
N ILE A 45 -16.97 -8.47 -4.05
CA ILE A 45 -17.42 -9.77 -4.57
C ILE A 45 -17.94 -10.68 -3.44
N ALA A 46 -17.42 -10.57 -2.21
CA ALA A 46 -17.94 -11.28 -1.04
C ALA A 46 -19.39 -10.88 -0.72
N LYS A 47 -19.75 -9.59 -0.87
CA LYS A 47 -21.14 -9.10 -0.75
C LYS A 47 -22.10 -9.75 -1.75
N ASN A 48 -21.58 -10.31 -2.85
CA ASN A 48 -22.34 -11.03 -3.87
C ASN A 48 -22.26 -12.56 -3.68
N GLY A 49 -21.75 -13.04 -2.55
CA GLY A 49 -21.60 -14.48 -2.28
C GLY A 49 -20.48 -15.16 -3.07
N LEU A 50 -19.60 -14.38 -3.72
CA LEU A 50 -18.47 -14.87 -4.50
C LEU A 50 -17.17 -14.79 -3.69
N LEU A 51 -16.14 -15.49 -4.17
CA LEU A 51 -14.79 -15.46 -3.61
C LEU A 51 -13.78 -15.12 -4.71
N LEU A 52 -12.74 -14.34 -4.38
CA LEU A 52 -11.62 -14.05 -5.29
C LEU A 52 -10.74 -15.29 -5.52
N GLY A 53 -11.04 -16.39 -4.82
CA GLY A 53 -10.36 -17.67 -4.96
C GLY A 53 -8.88 -17.57 -4.63
N ASP A 54 -8.05 -18.19 -5.48
CA ASP A 54 -6.61 -18.27 -5.28
C ASP A 54 -5.92 -16.91 -5.26
N LEU A 55 -6.48 -15.89 -5.90
CA LEU A 55 -5.90 -14.55 -5.89
C LEU A 55 -5.84 -13.97 -4.47
N LYS A 56 -6.92 -14.11 -3.69
CA LYS A 56 -6.95 -13.62 -2.29
C LYS A 56 -5.95 -14.37 -1.42
N LYS A 57 -5.81 -15.68 -1.63
CA LYS A 57 -4.84 -16.50 -0.92
C LYS A 57 -3.40 -16.06 -1.22
N LEU A 58 -3.06 -15.90 -2.49
CA LEU A 58 -1.75 -15.44 -2.93
C LEU A 58 -1.45 -14.01 -2.44
N HIS A 59 -2.46 -13.13 -2.44
CA HIS A 59 -2.34 -11.79 -1.89
C HIS A 59 -2.05 -11.82 -0.39
N ASN A 60 -2.75 -12.65 0.39
CA ASN A 60 -2.47 -12.80 1.82
C ASN A 60 -1.06 -13.34 2.09
N ASP A 61 -0.55 -14.23 1.24
CA ASP A 61 0.83 -14.71 1.34
C ASP A 61 1.83 -13.60 0.96
N PHE A 62 1.53 -12.78 -0.06
CA PHE A 62 2.30 -11.61 -0.43
C PHE A 62 2.38 -10.60 0.72
N VAL A 63 1.24 -10.22 1.31
CA VAL A 63 1.18 -9.30 2.46
C VAL A 63 1.99 -9.82 3.63
N ARG A 64 1.92 -11.12 3.93
CA ARG A 64 2.73 -11.73 5.01
C ARG A 64 4.23 -11.61 4.78
N VAL A 65 4.69 -11.70 3.53
CA VAL A 65 6.12 -11.51 3.20
C VAL A 65 6.45 -10.02 3.20
N ALA A 66 5.57 -9.17 2.68
CA ALA A 66 5.70 -7.73 2.71
C ALA A 66 5.84 -7.20 4.15
N ASP A 67 5.10 -7.75 5.12
CA ASP A 67 5.23 -7.44 6.55
C ASP A 67 6.64 -7.66 7.10
N LYS A 68 7.33 -8.70 6.63
CA LYS A 68 8.73 -8.96 7.03
C LYS A 68 9.65 -7.90 6.44
N TYR A 69 9.43 -7.55 5.18
CA TYR A 69 10.14 -6.45 4.54
C TYR A 69 9.87 -5.11 5.25
N PHE A 70 8.63 -4.83 5.65
CA PHE A 70 8.27 -3.62 6.37
C PHE A 70 8.92 -3.54 7.76
N LYS A 71 9.01 -4.66 8.47
CA LYS A 71 9.75 -4.71 9.73
C LYS A 71 11.21 -4.36 9.55
N GLU A 72 11.87 -4.86 8.51
CA GLU A 72 13.25 -4.50 8.20
C GLU A 72 13.37 -3.03 7.79
N PHE A 73 12.47 -2.55 6.93
CA PHE A 73 12.40 -1.16 6.50
C PHE A 73 12.26 -0.17 7.67
N ALA A 74 11.39 -0.48 8.63
CA ALA A 74 11.21 0.32 9.84
C ALA A 74 12.48 0.43 10.69
N THR A 75 13.43 -0.52 10.58
CA THR A 75 14.74 -0.40 11.24
C THR A 75 15.70 0.55 10.53
N LEU A 76 15.48 0.82 9.24
CA LEU A 76 16.32 1.68 8.41
C LEU A 76 15.88 3.15 8.46
N VAL A 77 14.59 3.41 8.60
CA VAL A 77 14.03 4.76 8.75
C VAL A 77 14.07 5.17 10.21
N THR A 78 15.19 5.77 10.63
CA THR A 78 15.45 6.09 12.04
C THR A 78 15.25 7.57 12.39
N THR A 79 14.85 8.42 11.43
CA THR A 79 14.69 9.87 11.66
C THR A 79 13.26 10.22 12.04
N ASP A 80 13.07 10.86 13.20
CA ASP A 80 11.76 11.31 13.69
C ASP A 80 11.06 12.32 12.77
N THR A 81 11.80 13.00 11.88
CA THR A 81 11.27 13.86 10.81
C THR A 81 10.65 13.10 9.64
N ALA A 82 10.98 11.82 9.43
CA ALA A 82 10.38 10.97 8.40
C ALA A 82 9.09 10.26 8.88
N LYS A 83 8.69 10.49 10.14
CA LYS A 83 7.41 10.04 10.73
C LYS A 83 6.27 11.05 10.54
N MET A 84 6.41 12.04 9.65
CA MET A 84 5.31 12.96 9.35
C MET A 84 4.12 12.18 8.76
N ASP A 85 2.90 12.58 9.18
CA ASP A 85 1.65 11.80 9.22
C ASP A 85 1.46 10.80 8.06
N MET A 86 1.95 9.57 8.28
CA MET A 86 1.76 8.45 7.34
C MET A 86 0.30 8.29 6.94
N PHE A 87 -0.62 8.59 7.86
CA PHE A 87 -2.07 8.56 7.61
C PHE A 87 -2.51 9.67 6.66
N SER A 88 -2.06 10.91 6.84
CA SER A 88 -2.43 12.00 5.93
C SER A 88 -1.82 11.84 4.54
N ASP A 89 -0.58 11.35 4.48
CA ASP A 89 0.11 11.09 3.21
C ASP A 89 -0.57 9.94 2.44
N LEU A 90 -1.02 8.91 3.15
CA LEU A 90 -1.79 7.82 2.56
C LEU A 90 -3.15 8.30 2.07
N ASP A 91 -3.90 9.08 2.86
CA ASP A 91 -5.21 9.62 2.47
C ASP A 91 -5.10 10.54 1.24
N GLY A 92 -4.06 11.40 1.21
CA GLY A 92 -3.78 12.25 0.06
C GLY A 92 -3.38 11.45 -1.18
N PHE A 93 -2.59 10.38 -1.00
CA PHE A 93 -2.20 9.50 -2.08
C PHE A 93 -3.38 8.69 -2.62
N ASP A 94 -4.19 8.05 -1.77
CA ASP A 94 -5.42 7.32 -2.12
C ASP A 94 -6.33 8.22 -2.96
N SER A 95 -6.60 9.44 -2.49
CA SER A 95 -7.45 10.40 -3.20
C SER A 95 -6.96 10.69 -4.62
N ALA A 96 -5.66 11.01 -4.76
CA ALA A 96 -5.05 11.33 -6.05
C ALA A 96 -4.96 10.09 -6.97
N PHE A 97 -4.63 8.93 -6.41
CA PHE A 97 -4.53 7.68 -7.15
C PHE A 97 -5.89 7.26 -7.68
N ARG A 98 -6.94 7.32 -6.87
CA ARG A 98 -8.31 6.95 -7.26
C ARG A 98 -8.88 7.87 -8.32
N GLU A 99 -8.60 9.18 -8.25
CA GLU A 99 -8.93 10.12 -9.31
C GLU A 99 -8.28 9.71 -10.65
N TRP A 100 -6.98 9.43 -10.63
CA TRP A 100 -6.23 9.00 -11.81
C TRP A 100 -6.71 7.63 -12.35
N ALA A 101 -6.92 6.66 -11.46
CA ALA A 101 -7.32 5.29 -11.79
C ALA A 101 -8.83 5.13 -12.07
N LYS A 102 -9.63 6.17 -11.83
CA LYS A 102 -11.09 6.19 -12.03
C LYS A 102 -11.83 5.14 -11.19
N VAL A 103 -11.41 4.97 -9.94
CA VAL A 103 -11.97 4.00 -8.96
C VAL A 103 -12.46 4.74 -7.71
N PRO A 104 -13.60 5.45 -7.79
CA PRO A 104 -14.02 6.37 -6.74
C PRO A 104 -14.48 5.63 -5.47
N ASN A 105 -14.17 6.21 -4.31
CA ASN A 105 -14.51 5.66 -2.98
C ASN A 105 -16.03 5.56 -2.71
N ASP A 106 -16.85 6.35 -3.40
CA ASP A 106 -18.30 6.40 -3.22
C ASP A 106 -19.07 5.51 -4.22
N TRP A 107 -18.36 4.62 -4.92
CA TRP A 107 -18.99 3.68 -5.85
C TRP A 107 -20.07 2.84 -5.14
N LYS A 108 -21.21 2.67 -5.81
CA LYS A 108 -22.33 1.84 -5.33
C LYS A 108 -22.77 0.85 -6.40
N PRO A 109 -23.21 -0.35 -5.99
CA PRO A 109 -23.88 -1.27 -6.90
C PRO A 109 -25.10 -0.60 -7.55
N LYS A 110 -25.39 -0.97 -8.80
CA LYS A 110 -26.64 -0.55 -9.44
C LYS A 110 -27.80 -1.30 -8.80
N ASP A 111 -28.92 -0.62 -8.59
CA ASP A 111 -30.17 -1.27 -8.20
C ASP A 111 -30.65 -2.15 -9.36
N VAL A 112 -30.51 -3.47 -9.22
CA VAL A 112 -31.06 -4.44 -10.15
C VAL A 112 -32.45 -4.83 -9.65
N PRO A 113 -33.53 -4.65 -10.44
CA PRO A 113 -34.86 -5.10 -10.05
C PRO A 113 -34.85 -6.60 -9.75
N SER A 114 -35.48 -6.99 -8.63
CA SER A 114 -35.54 -8.37 -8.09
C SER A 114 -36.14 -9.44 -9.01
N ASN A 115 -36.49 -9.09 -10.24
CA ASN A 115 -37.32 -9.90 -11.13
C ASN A 115 -36.51 -10.68 -12.17
N GLU A 116 -35.20 -10.44 -12.25
CA GLU A 116 -34.29 -11.25 -13.06
C GLU A 116 -33.62 -12.29 -12.17
N THR A 117 -34.33 -13.39 -11.92
CA THR A 117 -33.71 -14.63 -11.44
C THR A 117 -32.68 -15.09 -12.48
N TYR A 118 -31.41 -14.81 -12.23
CA TYR A 118 -30.30 -15.44 -12.93
C TYR A 118 -30.23 -16.91 -12.48
N LEU A 119 -30.89 -17.80 -13.24
CA LEU A 119 -30.75 -19.25 -13.17
C LEU A 119 -29.48 -19.71 -13.89
#